data_AF-A0A3L8A0W4-F1
#
_entry.id   AF-A0A3L8A0W4-F1
#
_cell.length_a   1.000
_cell.length_b   1.000
_cell.length_c   1.000
_cell.angle_alpha   90.00
_cell.angle_beta   90.00
_cell.angle_gamma   90.00
#
_symmetry.space_group_name_H-M   'P 1'
#
loop_
_entity.id
_entity.type
_entity.pdbx_description
1 polymer ?
#
loop_
_entity_poly.entity_id
_entity_poly.type
_entity_poly.pdbx_seq_one_letter_code
_entity_poly.pdbx_strand_id
1 'polypeptide(L)' 'MYNKVELNPLNTKSVKFEIIPNDLKFFYDKAHGWIDELREFKVYIGSSNTDMKSAVIRLQLYYKLIHTKGQRLD' A
#
# COMPACT_ATOMS: atom_id res chain seq x y z
N MET A 1 7.52 6.16 -6.21
CA MET A 1 6.72 6.09 -7.46
C MET A 1 6.34 7.50 -7.90
N TYR A 2 6.20 7.75 -9.21
CA TYR A 2 5.66 9.00 -9.74
C TYR A 2 4.95 8.71 -11.08
N ASN A 3 4.02 9.58 -11.48
CA ASN A 3 3.33 9.48 -12.76
C ASN A 3 3.23 10.86 -13.40
N LYS A 4 3.79 11.03 -14.61
CA LYS A 4 3.69 12.27 -15.37
C LYS A 4 2.39 12.26 -16.16
N VAL A 5 1.54 13.26 -15.94
CA VAL A 5 0.21 13.32 -16.54
C VAL A 5 0.12 14.53 -17.47
N GLU A 6 -0.22 14.27 -18.73
CA GLU A 6 -0.58 15.31 -19.68
C GLU A 6 -2.10 15.57 -19.60
N LEU A 7 -2.47 16.86 -19.56
CA LEU A 7 -3.85 17.33 -19.48
C LEU A 7 -4.02 18.50 -20.44
N ASN A 8 -5.13 18.49 -21.18
CA ASN A 8 -5.59 19.68 -21.88
C ASN A 8 -6.20 20.67 -20.86
N PRO A 9 -6.26 21.97 -21.19
CA PRO A 9 -6.91 22.96 -20.34
C PRO A 9 -8.33 22.53 -19.94
N LEU A 10 -8.68 22.77 -18.66
CA LEU A 10 -9.99 22.45 -18.06
C LEU A 10 -10.35 20.95 -17.94
N ASN A 11 -9.47 20.03 -18.34
CA ASN A 11 -9.70 18.60 -18.16
C ASN A 11 -9.19 18.07 -16.82
N THR A 12 -9.89 17.07 -16.27
CA THR A 12 -9.47 16.31 -15.09
C THR A 12 -9.15 14.88 -15.48
N LYS A 13 -8.16 14.26 -14.81
CA LYS A 13 -7.84 12.83 -14.95
C LYS A 13 -7.62 12.19 -13.59
N SER A 14 -8.14 10.99 -13.41
CA SER A 14 -7.83 10.16 -12.24
C SER A 14 -6.48 9.47 -12.41
N VAL A 15 -5.66 9.52 -11.38
CA VAL A 15 -4.38 8.81 -11.30
C VAL A 15 -4.49 7.81 -10.15
N LYS A 16 -4.12 6.56 -10.42
CA LYS A 16 -4.09 5.49 -9.41
C LYS A 16 -2.65 5.10 -9.16
N PHE A 17 -2.30 5.04 -7.88
CA PHE A 17 -1.08 4.42 -7.39
C PHE A 17 -1.46 3.18 -6.61
N GLU A 18 -0.79 2.07 -6.87
CA GLU A 18 -0.96 0.83 -6.13
C GLU A 18 0.21 0.69 -5.16
N ILE A 19 -0.10 0.40 -3.90
CA ILE A 19 0.89 0.16 -2.84
C ILE A 19 0.74 -1.29 -2.45
N ILE A 20 1.79 -2.08 -2.67
CA ILE A 20 1.88 -3.47 -2.23
C ILE A 20 2.82 -3.58 -1.02
N PRO A 21 2.74 -4.67 -0.22
CA PRO A 21 3.60 -4.80 0.97
C PRO A 21 5.09 -4.65 0.68
N ASN A 22 5.55 -5.05 -0.51
CA ASN A 22 6.94 -4.92 -0.92
C ASN A 22 7.41 -3.46 -1.04
N ASP A 23 6.51 -2.52 -1.31
CA ASP A 23 6.83 -1.08 -1.36
C ASP A 23 7.07 -0.48 0.03
N LEU A 24 6.64 -1.18 1.08
CA LEU A 24 6.69 -0.73 2.48
C LEU A 24 7.83 -1.39 3.27
N LYS A 25 8.67 -2.20 2.61
CA LYS A 25 9.79 -2.87 3.26
C LYS A 25 10.89 -1.89 3.62
N PHE A 26 11.55 -2.16 4.74
CA PHE A 26 12.79 -1.51 5.13
C PHE A 26 13.82 -2.56 5.50
N PHE A 27 15.10 -2.20 5.35
CA PHE A 27 16.19 -3.05 5.81
C PHE A 27 16.25 -2.99 7.34
N TYR A 28 16.18 -4.15 7.98
CA TYR A 28 16.27 -4.27 9.43
C TYR A 28 17.59 -4.92 9.81
N ASP A 29 18.52 -4.11 10.33
CA ASP A 29 19.90 -4.53 10.63
C ASP A 29 19.97 -5.78 11.52
N LYS A 30 19.08 -5.90 12.51
CA LYS A 30 19.11 -7.07 13.42
C LYS A 30 18.74 -8.38 12.73
N ALA A 31 17.89 -8.34 11.71
CA ALA A 31 17.55 -9.51 10.90
C ALA A 31 18.44 -9.63 9.65
N HIS A 32 19.31 -8.64 9.40
CA HIS A 32 20.13 -8.52 8.20
C HIS A 32 19.32 -8.76 6.91
N GLY A 33 18.13 -8.15 6.82
CA GLY A 33 17.19 -8.43 5.75
C GLY A 33 16.10 -7.39 5.58
N TRP A 34 15.41 -7.46 4.45
CA TRP A 34 14.27 -6.60 4.13
C TRP A 34 12.99 -7.19 4.73
N ILE A 35 12.37 -6.46 5.64
CA ILE A 35 11.13 -6.87 6.32
C ILE A 35 10.00 -5.89 6.01
N ASP A 36 8.78 -6.39 5.93
CA ASP A 36 7.54 -5.61 6.00
C ASP A 36 6.97 -5.70 7.42
N GLU A 37 6.40 -4.60 7.91
CA GLU A 37 5.85 -4.54 9.26
C GLU A 37 4.39 -4.11 9.24
N LEU A 38 3.56 -4.84 9.98
CA LEU A 38 2.14 -4.55 10.13
C LEU A 38 1.95 -3.28 10.97
N ARG A 39 1.71 -2.16 10.29
CA ARG A 39 1.48 -0.86 10.94
C ARG A 39 0.69 0.08 10.02
N GLU A 40 0.38 1.24 10.55
CA GLU A 40 -0.14 2.36 9.78
C GLU A 40 0.98 3.11 9.08
N PHE A 41 0.74 3.49 7.83
CA PHE A 41 1.64 4.28 7.01
C PHE A 41 0.91 5.55 6.57
N LYS A 42 1.61 6.68 6.63
CA LYS A 42 1.11 7.94 6.09
C LYS A 42 1.61 8.09 4.65
N VAL A 43 0.68 8.14 3.71
CA VAL A 43 0.95 8.35 2.29
C VAL A 43 0.83 9.83 2.00
N TYR A 44 1.76 10.36 1.21
CA TYR A 44 1.77 11.73 0.73
C TYR A 44 1.69 11.72 -0.81
N ILE A 45 0.77 12.51 -1.37
CA ILE A 45 0.59 12.68 -2.82
C ILE A 45 0.59 14.18 -3.11
N GLY A 46 1.42 14.61 -4.04
CA GLY A 46 1.67 16.03 -4.27
C GLY A 46 2.45 16.30 -5.54
N SER A 47 2.50 17.56 -5.95
CA SER A 47 3.34 18.00 -7.08
C SER A 47 4.80 18.24 -6.65
N SER A 48 5.04 18.44 -5.36
CA SER A 48 6.36 18.68 -4.76
C SER A 48 6.38 18.31 -3.27
N ASN A 49 7.56 18.32 -2.64
CA ASN A 49 7.70 18.07 -1.20
C ASN A 49 7.06 19.14 -0.29
N THR A 50 6.67 20.28 -0.87
CA THR A 50 5.99 21.38 -0.16
C THR A 50 4.52 21.51 -0.50
N ASP A 51 4.05 20.81 -1.55
CA ASP A 51 2.64 20.79 -1.98
C ASP A 51 2.14 19.34 -1.97
N MET A 52 1.62 18.90 -0.82
CA MET A 52 1.21 17.52 -0.60
C MET A 52 -0.12 17.42 0.14
N LYS A 53 -0.95 16.48 -0.30
CA LYS A 53 -2.10 15.95 0.44
C LYS A 53 -1.70 14.63 1.08
N SER A 54 -2.33 14.26 2.20
CA SER A 54 -2.00 13.02 2.91
C SER A 54 -3.21 12.14 3.21
N ALA A 55 -2.98 10.83 3.21
CA ALA A 55 -3.92 9.83 3.69
C ALA A 55 -3.20 8.79 4.57
N VAL A 56 -3.93 8.06 5.40
CA VAL A 56 -3.38 6.95 6.21
C VAL A 56 -3.86 5.64 5.61
N ILE A 57 -2.92 4.70 5.42
CA ILE A 57 -3.21 3.32 5.04
C ILE A 57 -2.71 2.39 6.14
N ARG A 58 -3.28 1.19 6.22
CA ARG A 58 -2.88 0.17 7.20
C ARG A 58 -2.46 -1.10 6.48
N LEU A 59 -1.24 -1.58 6.76
CA LEU A 59 -0.83 -2.91 6.37
C LEU A 59 -1.34 -3.90 7.41
N GLN A 60 -2.15 -4.87 6.97
CA GLN A 60 -2.74 -5.90 7.81
C GLN A 60 -2.65 -7.26 7.12
N LEU A 61 -2.52 -8.33 7.90
CA LEU A 61 -2.64 -9.69 7.39
C LEU A 61 -4.10 -9.97 7.04
N TYR A 62 -4.36 -10.46 5.84
CA TYR A 62 -5.64 -11.03 5.50
C TYR A 62 -5.57 -12.55 5.68
N TYR A 63 -6.13 -13.06 6.78
CA TYR A 63 -6.31 -14.51 6.93
C TYR A 63 -7.48 -14.96 6.05
N LYS A 64 -7.21 -15.75 5.01
CA LYS A 64 -8.25 -16.47 4.27
C LYS A 64 -8.69 -17.66 5.13
N LEU A 65 -9.77 -17.50 5.89
CA LEU A 65 -10.46 -18.62 6.52
C LEU A 65 -11.05 -19.50 5.42
N ILE A 66 -10.33 -20.56 5.06
CA ILE A 66 -10.93 -21.65 4.28
C ILE A 66 -11.81 -22.41 5.28
N HIS A 67 -13.09 -22.08 5.31
CA HIS A 67 -14.07 -22.93 5.98
C HIS A 67 -14.18 -24.24 5.19
N THR A 68 -13.47 -25.27 5.62
CA THR A 68 -13.86 -26.65 5.32
C THR A 68 -15.11 -26.96 6.16
N LYS A 69 -16.29 -26.57 5.66
CA LYS A 69 -17.55 -27.15 6.15
C LYS A 69 -17.66 -28.56 5.59
N GLY A 70 -17.60 -29.56 6.47
CA GLY A 70 -18.21 -30.86 6.25
C GLY A 70 -17.24 -32.01 6.04
N GLN A 71 -16.83 -32.66 7.13
CA GLN A 71 -16.80 -34.12 7.22
C GLN A 71 -16.97 -34.48 8.71
N ARG A 72 -18.20 -34.87 9.08
CA ARG A 72 -18.39 -35.79 10.20
C ARG A 72 -17.95 -37.14 9.65
N LEU A 73 -16.89 -37.70 10.21
CA LEU A 73 -16.72 -39.14 10.21
C LEU A 73 -17.60 -39.63 11.36
N ASP A 74 -18.66 -40.31 10.96
CA ASP A 74 -19.40 -41.34 11.67
C ASP A 74 -18.58 -42.13 12.69
#